data_AF-A0AA47NE36-F1
#
_entry.id   AF-A0AA47NE36-F1
#
_cell.length_a   1.000
_cell.length_b   1.000
_cell.length_c   1.000
_cell.angle_alpha   90.00
_cell.angle_beta   90.00
_cell.angle_gamma   90.00
#
_symmetry.space_group_name_H-M   'P 1'
#
loop_
_entity.id
_entity.type
_entity.pdbx_description
1 polymer ?
#
loop_
_entity_poly.entity_id
_entity_poly.type
_entity_poly.pdbx_seq_one_letter_code
_entity_poly.pdbx_strand_id
1 'polypeptide(L)'
;MATFEGDTDAFEDDEEFVVSSEPYLYEPEYTDEELIEMDAQRAERERAAAAAPAGAAAENRERTSGDWWCQCQKCVQMLTFDECFCCREWDLVIPQIQELELDTSFQDLDVSGSAPRDRAICITQHQDFPSLLNQGVLETFFSVDKIHLKKKTRPDGPNGQLSMLQYRLVAYRIVLEWGLKGNRRVLPSCVVTSIRNKYPSATGQYVGFREAQDALRFF
;
A
#
# COMPACT_ATOMS: atom_id res chain seq x y z
N MET A 1 49.93 57.11 10.84
CA MET A 1 48.86 57.78 10.08
C MET A 1 49.13 57.52 8.61
N ALA A 2 48.50 56.49 8.07
CA ALA A 2 48.48 56.18 6.65
C ALA A 2 47.14 55.48 6.40
N THR A 3 46.25 56.18 5.72
CA THR A 3 44.94 55.71 5.27
C THR A 3 45.14 54.82 4.05
N PHE A 4 44.66 53.58 4.11
CA PHE A 4 44.60 52.68 2.96
C PHE A 4 43.16 52.67 2.46
N GLU A 5 42.95 53.35 1.34
CA GLU A 5 41.73 53.28 0.55
C GLU A 5 41.72 51.93 -0.17
N GLY A 6 40.73 51.10 0.14
CA GLY A 6 40.51 49.80 -0.49
C GLY A 6 39.10 49.78 -1.08
N ASP A 7 39.07 49.88 -2.40
CA ASP A 7 37.91 49.74 -3.30
C ASP A 7 36.92 48.66 -2.84
N THR A 8 35.68 49.06 -2.57
CA THR A 8 34.56 48.14 -2.43
C THR A 8 34.03 47.85 -3.83
N ASP A 9 34.57 46.82 -4.46
CA ASP A 9 34.08 46.30 -5.74
C ASP A 9 32.65 45.75 -5.52
N ALA A 10 31.71 46.37 -6.21
CA ALA A 10 30.31 46.05 -6.19
C ALA A 10 30.08 44.77 -7.01
N PHE A 11 29.92 43.63 -6.34
CA PHE A 11 29.33 42.45 -6.96
C PHE A 11 27.81 42.55 -6.85
N GLU A 12 27.24 43.39 -7.72
CA GLU A 12 25.84 43.30 -8.14
C GLU A 12 25.76 42.20 -9.21
N ASP A 13 25.40 40.98 -8.79
CA ASP A 13 24.84 39.95 -9.67
C ASP A 13 23.92 39.07 -8.81
N ASP A 14 22.81 39.66 -8.37
CA ASP A 14 21.58 38.92 -8.06
C ASP A 14 20.98 38.44 -9.39
N GLU A 15 21.64 37.49 -10.06
CA GLU A 15 20.95 36.66 -11.05
C GLU A 15 20.01 35.73 -10.29
N GLU A 16 18.73 36.13 -10.29
CA GLU A 16 17.59 35.32 -9.94
C GLU A 16 17.66 34.02 -10.77
N PHE A 17 18.29 32.99 -10.20
CA PHE A 17 18.37 31.65 -10.77
C PHE A 17 16.96 31.03 -10.75
N VAL A 18 16.13 31.44 -11.71
CA VAL A 18 14.88 30.78 -12.02
C VAL A 18 15.24 29.46 -12.67
N VAL A 19 15.54 28.45 -11.84
CA VAL A 19 15.46 27.06 -12.28
C VAL A 19 14.00 26.82 -12.59
N SER A 20 13.65 26.95 -13.87
CA SER A 20 12.53 26.21 -14.41
C SER A 20 12.77 24.76 -14.00
N SER A 21 12.07 24.31 -12.96
CA SER A 21 12.10 22.93 -12.50
C SER A 21 11.31 22.13 -13.53
N GLU A 22 11.90 22.00 -14.72
CA GLU A 22 11.38 21.12 -15.75
C GLU A 22 11.45 19.71 -15.17
N PRO A 23 10.36 18.92 -15.26
CA PRO A 23 10.40 17.49 -14.96
C PRO A 23 11.62 16.85 -15.65
N TYR A 24 12.20 15.81 -15.05
CA TYR A 24 13.41 15.19 -15.57
C TYR A 24 13.29 14.99 -17.09
N LEU A 25 14.29 15.46 -17.84
CA LEU A 25 14.29 15.71 -19.29
C LEU A 25 13.81 14.53 -20.18
N TYR A 26 13.54 13.36 -19.60
CA TYR A 26 13.05 12.14 -20.24
C TYR A 26 12.09 11.35 -19.32
N GLU A 27 11.22 12.01 -18.56
CA GLU A 27 10.12 11.30 -17.89
C GLU A 27 9.14 10.79 -18.96
N PRO A 28 8.87 9.47 -19.05
CA PRO A 28 7.92 8.94 -20.01
C PRO A 28 6.52 9.47 -19.68
N GLU A 29 5.97 10.32 -20.54
CA GLU A 29 4.56 10.69 -20.47
C GLU A 29 3.74 9.55 -21.06
N TYR A 30 2.68 9.14 -20.35
CA TYR A 30 1.70 8.23 -20.93
C TYR A 30 1.11 8.89 -22.18
N THR A 31 1.05 8.16 -23.29
CA THR A 31 0.34 8.67 -24.45
C THR A 31 -1.17 8.72 -24.16
N ASP A 32 -1.90 9.55 -24.90
CA ASP A 32 -3.36 9.62 -24.77
C ASP A 32 -4.00 8.23 -24.98
N GLU A 33 -3.43 7.40 -25.87
CA GLU A 33 -3.86 6.03 -26.08
C GLU A 33 -3.65 5.15 -24.85
N GLU A 34 -2.49 5.23 -24.17
CA GLU A 34 -2.21 4.45 -22.96
C GLU A 34 -3.15 4.84 -21.81
N LEU A 35 -3.48 6.12 -21.68
CA LEU A 35 -4.46 6.61 -20.70
C LEU A 35 -5.86 6.05 -20.98
N ILE A 36 -6.30 6.05 -22.24
CA ILE A 36 -7.60 5.50 -22.66
C ILE A 36 -7.66 3.99 -22.37
N GLU A 37 -6.59 3.26 -22.66
CA GLU A 37 -6.50 1.82 -22.39
C GLU A 37 -6.58 1.51 -20.89
N MET A 38 -5.87 2.28 -20.06
CA MET A 38 -5.91 2.13 -18.61
C MET A 38 -7.32 2.38 -18.05
N ASP A 39 -8.03 3.40 -18.56
CA ASP A 39 -9.40 3.70 -18.15
C ASP A 39 -10.39 2.62 -18.61
N ALA A 40 -10.22 2.09 -19.81
CA ALA A 40 -11.02 0.97 -20.31
C ALA A 40 -10.84 -0.30 -19.46
N GLN A 41 -9.59 -0.65 -19.12
CA GLN A 41 -9.27 -1.78 -18.26
C GLN A 41 -9.86 -1.61 -16.84
N ARG A 42 -9.84 -0.39 -16.29
CA ARG A 42 -10.50 -0.11 -15.01
C ARG A 42 -12.00 -0.31 -15.10
N ALA A 43 -12.65 0.24 -16.13
CA ALA A 43 -14.09 0.11 -16.31
C ALA A 43 -14.52 -1.35 -16.46
N GLU A 44 -13.72 -2.18 -17.13
CA GLU A 44 -13.95 -3.62 -17.22
C GLU A 44 -13.83 -4.31 -15.85
N ARG A 45 -12.79 -3.99 -15.07
CA ARG A 45 -12.61 -4.51 -13.70
C ARG A 45 -13.77 -4.13 -12.78
N GLU A 46 -14.27 -2.90 -12.89
CA GLU A 46 -15.44 -2.43 -12.13
C GLU A 46 -16.71 -3.18 -12.52
N ARG A 47 -16.94 -3.43 -13.81
CA ARG A 47 -18.07 -4.24 -14.31
C ARG A 47 -17.98 -5.69 -13.83
N ALA A 48 -16.80 -6.28 -13.85
CA ALA A 48 -16.57 -7.65 -13.37
C ALA A 48 -16.82 -7.76 -11.85
N ALA A 49 -16.40 -6.75 -11.06
CA ALA A 49 -16.68 -6.70 -9.63
C ALA A 49 -18.18 -6.57 -9.32
N ALA A 50 -18.94 -5.86 -10.16
CA ALA A 50 -20.38 -5.70 -9.99
C ALA A 50 -21.20 -6.96 -10.33
N ALA A 51 -20.61 -7.96 -10.98
CA ALA A 51 -21.30 -9.17 -11.46
C ALA A 51 -21.16 -10.40 -10.53
N ALA A 52 -20.55 -10.26 -9.34
CA ALA A 52 -20.30 -11.39 -8.44
C ALA A 52 -21.60 -11.86 -7.71
N PRO A 53 -21.86 -13.19 -7.64
CA PRO A 53 -23.10 -13.73 -7.05
C PRO A 53 -23.12 -13.71 -5.51
N ALA A 54 -24.29 -13.38 -4.93
CA ALA A 54 -24.54 -13.15 -3.51
C ALA A 54 -24.95 -14.42 -2.70
N GLY A 55 -24.18 -15.51 -2.80
CA GLY A 55 -24.60 -16.85 -2.34
C GLY A 55 -23.91 -17.46 -1.11
N ALA A 56 -23.07 -16.74 -0.35
CA ALA A 56 -22.07 -17.33 0.57
C ALA A 56 -22.33 -17.12 2.09
N ALA A 57 -23.55 -16.84 2.54
CA ALA A 57 -23.78 -16.32 3.90
C ALA A 57 -23.67 -17.34 5.07
N ALA A 58 -23.77 -18.65 4.83
CA ALA A 58 -23.84 -19.67 5.89
C ALA A 58 -22.48 -20.27 6.27
N GLU A 59 -21.59 -20.52 5.30
CA GLU A 59 -20.18 -20.89 5.54
C GLU A 59 -19.37 -19.71 6.11
N ASN A 60 -19.90 -18.49 5.93
CA ASN A 60 -19.30 -17.21 6.31
C ASN A 60 -19.09 -16.98 7.83
N ARG A 61 -19.62 -17.82 8.73
CA ARG A 61 -19.51 -17.55 10.18
C ARG A 61 -18.43 -18.34 10.89
N GLU A 62 -17.95 -19.42 10.29
CA GLU A 62 -17.03 -20.36 10.95
C GLU A 62 -15.58 -19.83 11.01
N ARG A 63 -15.14 -19.06 10.00
CA ARG A 63 -13.78 -18.48 9.98
C ARG A 63 -13.60 -17.34 10.98
N THR A 64 -14.65 -16.58 11.31
CA THR A 64 -14.57 -15.48 12.29
C THR A 64 -14.32 -15.98 13.71
N SER A 65 -14.68 -17.24 14.01
CA SER A 65 -14.53 -17.87 15.33
C SER A 65 -13.27 -18.71 15.51
N GLY A 66 -12.44 -18.90 14.48
CA GLY A 66 -11.23 -19.73 14.53
C GLY A 66 -10.04 -19.12 13.81
N ASP A 67 -8.86 -19.70 13.99
CA ASP A 67 -7.59 -19.33 13.33
C ASP A 67 -7.03 -20.45 12.45
N TRP A 68 -7.79 -21.54 12.25
CA TRP A 68 -7.38 -22.72 11.47
C TRP A 68 -7.04 -22.43 10.00
N TRP A 69 -7.56 -21.33 9.45
CA TRP A 69 -7.26 -20.84 8.10
C TRP A 69 -5.88 -20.16 8.01
N CYS A 70 -5.29 -19.77 9.14
CA CYS A 70 -3.98 -19.14 9.19
C CYS A 70 -2.87 -20.18 8.98
N GLN A 71 -2.10 -20.00 7.91
CA GLN A 71 -0.92 -20.83 7.62
C GLN A 71 0.41 -20.09 7.84
N CYS A 72 0.39 -18.75 7.96
CA CYS A 72 1.59 -17.93 8.16
C CYS A 72 1.89 -17.59 9.62
N GLN A 73 1.04 -18.05 10.56
CA GLN A 73 1.14 -17.86 12.01
C GLN A 73 1.10 -16.40 12.51
N LYS A 74 0.80 -15.42 11.64
CA LYS A 74 0.71 -13.99 11.99
C LYS A 74 -0.69 -13.39 11.82
N CYS A 75 -1.64 -14.15 11.31
CA CYS A 75 -3.01 -13.67 11.18
C CYS A 75 -3.73 -13.71 12.54
N VAL A 76 -4.70 -12.82 12.69
CA VAL A 76 -5.63 -12.74 13.84
C VAL A 76 -7.07 -12.79 13.34
N GLN A 77 -8.01 -13.08 14.24
CA GLN A 77 -9.43 -13.00 13.91
C GLN A 77 -9.84 -11.56 13.57
N MET A 78 -10.61 -11.41 12.51
CA MET A 78 -11.08 -10.12 12.01
C MET A 78 -12.58 -9.96 12.20
N LEU A 79 -13.07 -8.72 12.10
CA LEU A 79 -14.47 -8.39 12.35
C LEU A 79 -15.41 -8.99 11.30
N THR A 80 -14.95 -9.11 10.05
CA THR A 80 -15.72 -9.71 8.96
C THR A 80 -15.07 -11.02 8.51
N PHE A 81 -15.89 -11.90 7.95
CA PHE A 81 -15.41 -13.13 7.34
C PHE A 81 -14.43 -12.88 6.21
N ASP A 82 -14.73 -11.91 5.35
CA ASP A 82 -13.91 -11.62 4.18
C ASP A 82 -12.49 -11.17 4.56
N GLU A 83 -12.31 -10.64 5.77
CA GLU A 83 -11.01 -10.28 6.34
C GLU A 83 -10.29 -11.45 7.05
N CYS A 84 -10.99 -12.55 7.34
CA CYS A 84 -10.44 -13.76 7.96
C CYS A 84 -9.82 -14.70 6.91
N PHE A 85 -8.81 -14.20 6.18
CA PHE A 85 -8.04 -15.01 5.22
C PHE A 85 -6.53 -14.80 5.34
N CYS A 86 -5.78 -15.86 5.06
CA CYS A 86 -4.32 -15.89 5.20
C CYS A 86 -3.64 -15.24 3.99
N CYS A 87 -2.46 -14.65 4.17
CA CYS A 87 -1.66 -14.13 3.05
C CYS A 87 -1.22 -15.21 2.05
N ARG A 88 -1.34 -16.49 2.41
CA ARG A 88 -1.09 -17.64 1.53
C ARG A 88 -2.26 -17.98 0.60
N GLU A 89 -3.46 -17.53 0.93
CA GLU A 89 -4.62 -17.60 0.04
C GLU A 89 -4.67 -16.36 -0.87
N TRP A 90 -3.65 -15.49 -0.80
CA TRP A 90 -3.58 -14.28 -1.61
C TRP A 90 -2.96 -14.58 -2.98
N ASP A 91 -3.64 -15.47 -3.72
CA ASP A 91 -3.19 -16.13 -4.97
C ASP A 91 -2.66 -15.18 -6.06
N LEU A 92 -3.08 -13.91 -6.02
CA LEU A 92 -2.67 -12.89 -7.00
C LEU A 92 -1.29 -12.27 -6.71
N VAL A 93 -0.73 -12.47 -5.51
CA VAL A 93 0.54 -11.85 -5.08
C VAL A 93 1.69 -12.86 -5.01
N ILE A 94 1.37 -14.15 -4.87
CA ILE A 94 2.36 -15.22 -4.70
C ILE A 94 3.34 -15.36 -5.87
N PRO A 95 2.96 -15.18 -7.16
CA PRO A 95 3.93 -15.27 -8.25
C PRO A 95 5.05 -14.21 -8.17
N GLN A 96 4.74 -13.00 -7.70
CA GLN A 96 5.71 -11.90 -7.58
C GLN A 96 6.60 -12.04 -6.34
N ILE A 97 6.12 -12.72 -5.29
CA ILE A 97 6.89 -12.99 -4.07
C ILE A 97 7.78 -14.22 -4.25
N GLN A 98 7.32 -15.26 -4.98
CA GLN A 98 8.11 -16.46 -5.26
C GLN A 98 9.29 -16.21 -6.21
N GLU A 99 9.18 -15.28 -7.16
CA GLU A 99 10.32 -14.89 -8.00
C GLU A 99 11.46 -14.24 -7.18
N LEU A 100 11.16 -13.66 -6.02
CA LEU A 100 12.14 -13.04 -5.11
C LEU A 100 12.75 -14.02 -4.09
N GLU A 101 12.20 -15.23 -3.94
CA GLU A 101 12.69 -16.26 -3.00
C GLU A 101 13.66 -17.29 -3.62
N LEU A 102 14.02 -17.16 -4.91
CA LEU A 102 14.96 -18.07 -5.58
C LEU A 102 16.43 -17.93 -5.16
N ASP A 103 16.75 -17.11 -4.16
CA ASP A 103 18.13 -16.92 -3.65
C ASP A 103 18.41 -17.63 -2.31
N THR A 104 17.52 -18.52 -1.83
CA THR A 104 17.85 -19.40 -0.69
C THR A 104 18.80 -20.55 -1.05
N SER A 105 19.47 -20.51 -2.21
CA SER A 105 20.47 -21.51 -2.61
C SER A 105 21.87 -21.27 -2.02
N PHE A 106 21.99 -20.73 -0.81
CA PHE A 106 23.25 -20.77 -0.05
C PHE A 106 23.02 -21.11 1.43
N GLN A 107 23.22 -22.41 1.69
CA GLN A 107 23.51 -23.05 2.98
C GLN A 107 22.40 -23.07 4.04
N ASP A 108 21.63 -24.16 4.03
CA ASP A 108 21.44 -24.99 5.24
C ASP A 108 21.34 -26.46 4.82
N LEU A 109 22.51 -27.12 4.78
CA LEU A 109 22.64 -28.57 4.74
C LEU A 109 22.21 -29.12 6.12
N ASP A 110 20.92 -29.30 6.34
CA ASP A 110 20.46 -30.10 7.48
C ASP A 110 20.59 -31.59 7.13
N VAL A 111 21.62 -32.22 7.70
CA VAL A 111 21.85 -33.67 7.73
C VAL A 111 20.89 -34.28 8.75
N SER A 112 19.59 -34.17 8.51
CA SER A 112 18.60 -34.97 9.20
C SER A 112 17.38 -35.09 8.28
N GLY A 113 17.16 -36.30 7.76
CA GLY A 113 16.15 -36.63 6.75
C GLY A 113 14.69 -36.48 7.20
N SER A 114 14.35 -35.46 7.98
CA SER A 114 12.99 -34.95 8.10
C SER A 114 12.79 -33.88 7.04
N ALA A 115 11.90 -34.13 6.08
CA ALA A 115 11.49 -33.15 5.08
C ALA A 115 11.29 -31.77 5.72
N PRO A 116 11.81 -30.68 5.13
CA PRO A 116 11.65 -29.36 5.70
C PRO A 116 10.15 -29.12 5.85
N ARG A 117 9.68 -28.94 7.09
CA ARG A 117 8.37 -28.35 7.32
C ARG A 117 8.47 -26.94 6.80
N ASP A 118 8.07 -26.81 5.54
CA ASP A 118 7.88 -25.62 4.74
C ASP A 118 7.60 -24.41 5.64
N ARG A 119 8.66 -23.71 6.06
CA ARG A 119 8.54 -22.64 7.06
C ARG A 119 7.95 -21.47 6.33
N ALA A 120 6.63 -21.43 6.35
CA ALA A 120 5.82 -20.48 5.65
C ALA A 120 6.21 -19.03 5.95
N ILE A 121 6.93 -18.38 5.03
CA ILE A 121 7.28 -16.98 5.17
C ILE A 121 6.00 -16.16 5.03
N CYS A 122 5.72 -15.34 6.05
CA CYS A 122 4.58 -14.43 6.02
C CYS A 122 4.93 -13.23 5.14
N ILE A 123 3.98 -12.73 4.34
CA ILE A 123 4.19 -11.54 3.51
C ILE A 123 4.64 -10.31 4.30
N THR A 124 4.25 -10.20 5.58
CA THR A 124 4.67 -9.08 6.44
C THR A 124 6.15 -9.15 6.82
N GLN A 125 6.82 -10.27 6.53
CA GLN A 125 8.26 -10.46 6.72
C GLN A 125 9.05 -10.24 5.43
N HIS A 126 8.37 -10.07 4.29
CA HIS A 126 9.02 -9.70 3.04
C HIS A 126 9.75 -8.37 3.22
N GLN A 127 10.94 -8.24 2.62
CA GLN A 127 11.82 -7.08 2.79
C GLN A 127 11.16 -5.75 2.37
N ASP A 128 10.31 -5.79 1.34
CA ASP A 128 9.66 -4.58 0.83
C ASP A 128 8.46 -4.14 1.68
N PHE A 129 7.85 -5.07 2.42
CA PHE A 129 6.63 -4.78 3.16
C PHE A 129 6.81 -3.68 4.23
N PRO A 130 7.86 -3.69 5.08
CA PRO A 130 8.12 -2.60 6.01
C PRO A 130 8.30 -1.24 5.34
N SER A 131 8.89 -1.20 4.14
CA SER A 131 9.15 0.00 3.35
C SER A 131 7.85 0.65 2.87
N LEU A 132 6.88 -0.16 2.44
CA LEU A 132 5.54 0.32 2.05
C LEU A 132 4.81 1.02 3.20
N LEU A 133 5.09 0.63 4.43
CA LEU A 133 4.49 1.23 5.61
C LEU A 133 5.29 2.42 6.15
N ASN A 134 6.35 2.88 5.50
CA ASN A 134 7.11 4.03 5.97
C ASN A 134 6.28 5.33 5.87
N GLN A 135 6.37 6.22 6.86
CA GLN A 135 5.57 7.45 6.87
C GLN A 135 5.84 8.35 5.66
N GLY A 136 7.11 8.54 5.27
CA GLY A 136 7.48 9.37 4.11
C GLY A 136 6.97 8.78 2.80
N VAL A 137 7.01 7.44 2.66
CA VAL A 137 6.44 6.75 1.50
C VAL A 137 4.92 6.98 1.41
N LEU A 138 4.22 6.86 2.55
CA LEU A 138 2.76 7.08 2.59
C LEU A 138 2.39 8.55 2.35
N GLU A 139 3.13 9.50 2.89
CA GLU A 139 2.92 10.94 2.66
C GLU A 139 3.13 11.30 1.19
N THR A 140 4.20 10.77 0.59
CA THR A 140 4.49 10.95 -0.84
C THR A 140 3.32 10.39 -1.66
N PHE A 141 2.94 9.15 -1.40
CA PHE A 141 1.86 8.47 -2.11
C PHE A 141 0.47 9.11 -1.89
N PHE A 142 0.23 9.76 -0.75
CA PHE A 142 -0.98 10.55 -0.51
C PHE A 142 -0.97 11.85 -1.33
N SER A 143 0.19 12.46 -1.49
CA SER A 143 0.37 13.76 -2.15
C SER A 143 0.45 13.65 -3.68
N VAL A 144 0.76 12.47 -4.22
CA VAL A 144 0.76 12.21 -5.67
C VAL A 144 -0.63 12.48 -6.25
N ASP A 145 -0.67 13.37 -7.24
CA ASP A 145 -1.89 13.74 -7.93
C ASP A 145 -2.46 12.55 -8.70
N LYS A 146 -3.67 12.16 -8.33
CA LYS A 146 -4.43 11.18 -9.09
C LYS A 146 -5.23 11.94 -10.12
N ILE A 147 -4.89 11.72 -11.39
CA ILE A 147 -5.45 12.35 -12.60
C ILE A 147 -6.99 12.47 -12.56
N HIS A 148 -7.68 11.58 -11.84
CA HIS A 148 -9.14 11.51 -11.78
C HIS A 148 -9.79 11.96 -10.45
N LEU A 149 -9.03 12.46 -9.46
CA LEU A 149 -9.60 12.88 -8.18
C LEU A 149 -10.02 14.36 -8.20
N LYS A 150 -11.32 14.62 -8.40
CA LYS A 150 -11.91 15.98 -8.46
C LYS A 150 -11.71 16.83 -7.20
N LYS A 151 -11.35 16.23 -6.05
CA LYS A 151 -11.09 16.94 -4.78
C LYS A 151 -9.88 16.32 -4.08
N LYS A 152 -8.82 17.09 -3.90
CA LYS A 152 -7.67 16.68 -3.08
C LYS A 152 -8.11 16.59 -1.62
N THR A 153 -8.00 15.41 -1.02
CA THR A 153 -8.09 15.25 0.43
C THR A 153 -6.89 15.94 1.06
N ARG A 154 -7.11 16.76 2.09
CA ARG A 154 -6.04 17.44 2.81
C ARG A 154 -5.58 16.58 3.99
N PRO A 155 -4.31 16.69 4.41
CA PRO A 155 -3.88 16.11 5.67
C PRO A 155 -4.70 16.69 6.83
N ASP A 156 -5.23 15.82 7.69
CA ASP A 156 -6.03 16.19 8.87
C ASP A 156 -5.21 16.09 10.18
N GLY A 157 -3.93 15.74 10.09
CA GLY A 157 -3.03 15.60 11.23
C GLY A 157 -2.38 16.92 11.65
N PRO A 158 -1.68 16.92 12.80
CA PRO A 158 -0.96 18.09 13.28
C PRO A 158 0.16 18.47 12.30
N ASN A 159 0.49 19.76 12.24
CA ASN A 159 1.60 20.29 11.42
C ASN A 159 1.51 19.95 9.92
N GLY A 160 0.31 19.68 9.39
CA GLY A 160 0.12 19.30 7.99
C GLY A 160 0.51 17.85 7.68
N GLN A 161 0.78 17.03 8.69
CA GLN A 161 1.00 15.59 8.53
C GLN A 161 -0.33 14.84 8.38
N LEU A 162 -0.26 13.60 7.92
CA LEU A 162 -1.43 12.73 7.86
C LEU A 162 -1.89 12.35 9.27
N SER A 163 -3.21 12.26 9.46
CA SER A 163 -3.75 11.65 10.68
C SER A 163 -3.47 10.14 10.69
N MET A 164 -3.51 9.50 11.86
CA MET A 164 -3.35 8.03 11.96
C MET A 164 -4.37 7.26 11.11
N LEU A 165 -5.59 7.81 10.98
CA LEU A 165 -6.59 7.26 10.07
C LEU A 165 -6.14 7.38 8.61
N GLN A 166 -5.63 8.56 8.20
CA GLN A 166 -5.13 8.77 6.85
C GLN A 166 -3.95 7.86 6.54
N TYR A 167 -2.92 7.78 7.41
CA TYR A 167 -1.82 6.83 7.22
C TYR A 167 -2.32 5.39 7.04
N ARG A 168 -3.27 4.94 7.86
CA ARG A 168 -3.85 3.59 7.76
C ARG A 168 -4.59 3.36 6.44
N LEU A 169 -5.42 4.31 6.01
CA LEU A 169 -6.15 4.21 4.73
C LEU A 169 -5.20 4.20 3.53
N VAL A 170 -4.17 5.04 3.57
CA VAL A 170 -3.13 5.09 2.54
C VAL A 170 -2.32 3.79 2.52
N ALA A 171 -1.97 3.26 3.69
CA ALA A 171 -1.26 1.99 3.84
C ALA A 171 -2.06 0.81 3.28
N TYR A 172 -3.38 0.75 3.49
CA TYR A 172 -4.20 -0.26 2.84
C TYR A 172 -4.12 -0.15 1.32
N ARG A 173 -4.19 1.07 0.81
CA ARG A 173 -4.14 1.30 -0.64
C ARG A 173 -2.80 0.93 -1.24
N ILE A 174 -1.68 1.39 -0.67
CA ILE A 174 -0.36 1.12 -1.25
C ILE A 174 -0.03 -0.38 -1.29
N VAL A 175 -0.46 -1.15 -0.28
CA VAL A 175 -0.26 -2.60 -0.27
C VAL A 175 -1.14 -3.30 -1.31
N LEU A 176 -2.35 -2.81 -1.57
CA LEU A 176 -3.19 -3.29 -2.68
C LEU A 176 -2.58 -2.93 -4.05
N GLU A 177 -1.98 -1.75 -4.20
CA GLU A 177 -1.28 -1.40 -5.44
C GLU A 177 -0.05 -2.30 -5.66
N TRP A 178 0.72 -2.53 -4.60
CA TRP A 178 1.90 -3.41 -4.63
C TRP A 178 1.54 -4.85 -5.02
N GLY A 179 0.57 -5.46 -4.34
CA GLY A 179 0.22 -6.86 -4.60
C GLY A 179 -0.76 -7.08 -5.76
N LEU A 180 -1.70 -6.16 -6.00
CA LEU A 180 -2.87 -6.40 -6.85
C LEU A 180 -3.06 -5.37 -7.97
N LYS A 181 -2.07 -4.53 -8.24
CA LYS A 181 -2.12 -3.51 -9.31
C LYS A 181 -3.42 -2.70 -9.29
N GLY A 182 -3.82 -2.25 -8.10
CA GLY A 182 -4.94 -1.32 -7.89
C GLY A 182 -6.34 -1.95 -7.83
N ASN A 183 -6.47 -3.28 -7.90
CA ASN A 183 -7.78 -3.92 -7.71
C ASN A 183 -8.22 -3.85 -6.25
N ARG A 184 -9.37 -3.19 -5.98
CA ARG A 184 -9.98 -3.20 -4.64
C ARG A 184 -10.37 -4.62 -4.26
N ARG A 185 -9.68 -5.15 -3.26
CA ARG A 185 -9.90 -6.47 -2.67
C ARG A 185 -9.65 -6.39 -1.17
N VAL A 186 -10.06 -7.42 -0.46
CA VAL A 186 -9.77 -7.55 0.97
C VAL A 186 -8.28 -7.85 1.14
N LEU A 187 -7.67 -7.29 2.19
CA LEU A 187 -6.27 -7.54 2.54
C LEU A 187 -6.18 -8.69 3.56
N PRO A 188 -5.11 -9.51 3.52
CA PRO A 188 -4.93 -10.59 4.47
C PRO A 188 -4.90 -10.10 5.91
N SER A 189 -5.37 -10.92 6.84
CA SER A 189 -5.45 -10.54 8.25
C SER A 189 -4.10 -10.11 8.84
N CYS A 190 -3.00 -10.80 8.53
CA CYS A 190 -1.66 -10.43 9.00
C CYS A 190 -1.24 -9.03 8.51
N VAL A 191 -1.57 -8.69 7.26
CA VAL A 191 -1.30 -7.36 6.68
C VAL A 191 -2.13 -6.30 7.38
N VAL A 192 -3.44 -6.53 7.53
CA VAL A 192 -4.33 -5.56 8.19
C VAL A 192 -3.89 -5.32 9.64
N THR A 193 -3.52 -6.39 10.34
CA THR A 193 -3.03 -6.33 11.72
C THR A 193 -1.73 -5.54 11.82
N SER A 194 -0.77 -5.82 10.94
CA SER A 194 0.50 -5.07 10.90
C SER A 194 0.29 -3.57 10.67
N ILE A 195 -0.60 -3.21 9.73
CA ILE A 195 -0.96 -1.82 9.47
C ILE A 195 -1.65 -1.18 10.67
N ARG A 196 -2.62 -1.86 11.31
CA ARG A 196 -3.33 -1.33 12.49
C ARG A 196 -2.41 -1.18 13.70
N ASN A 197 -1.41 -2.04 13.85
CA ASN A 197 -0.41 -1.91 14.91
C ASN A 197 0.51 -0.71 14.68
N LYS A 198 0.86 -0.41 13.42
CA LYS A 198 1.70 0.76 13.08
C LYS A 198 0.93 2.07 13.12
N TYR A 199 -0.34 2.05 12.71
CA TYR A 199 -1.23 3.21 12.61
C TYR A 199 -2.54 2.96 13.38
N PRO A 200 -2.48 2.96 14.72
CA PRO A 200 -3.60 2.56 15.56
C PRO A 200 -4.75 3.58 15.54
N SER A 201 -5.97 3.08 15.74
CA SER A 201 -7.13 3.91 16.08
C SER A 201 -7.07 4.30 17.55
N ALA A 202 -7.29 5.57 17.88
CA ALA A 202 -7.33 6.05 19.27
C ALA A 202 -8.39 5.33 20.11
N THR A 203 -9.50 4.90 19.50
CA THR A 203 -10.58 4.17 20.17
C THR A 203 -10.41 2.65 20.12
N GLY A 204 -9.45 2.14 19.34
CA GLY A 204 -9.30 0.71 19.06
C GLY A 204 -10.43 0.09 18.22
N GLN A 205 -11.45 0.88 17.87
CA GLN A 205 -12.56 0.42 17.02
C GLN A 205 -12.21 0.61 15.56
N TYR A 206 -12.40 -0.46 14.79
CA TYR A 206 -12.14 -0.49 13.35
C TYR A 206 -13.43 -0.86 12.62
N VAL A 207 -13.65 -0.24 11.47
CA VAL A 207 -14.64 -0.71 10.50
C VAL A 207 -13.93 -1.71 9.61
N GLY A 208 -14.50 -2.91 9.46
CA GLY A 208 -13.99 -3.92 8.54
C GLY A 208 -14.18 -3.52 7.07
N PHE A 209 -13.73 -4.37 6.16
CA PHE A 209 -13.93 -4.18 4.73
C PHE A 209 -15.42 -3.97 4.38
N ARG A 210 -15.68 -3.00 3.51
CA ARG A 210 -16.99 -2.73 2.91
C ARG A 210 -16.82 -2.65 1.41
N GLU A 211 -17.79 -3.12 0.65
CA GLU A 211 -17.79 -2.90 -0.79
C GLU A 211 -18.04 -1.43 -1.13
N ALA A 212 -17.64 -1.00 -2.34
CA ALA A 212 -17.84 0.37 -2.79
C ALA A 212 -19.32 0.78 -2.75
N GLN A 213 -20.20 -0.15 -3.11
CA GLN A 213 -21.65 0.05 -3.17
C GLN A 213 -22.26 0.21 -1.76
N ASP A 214 -21.71 -0.47 -0.75
CA ASP A 214 -22.19 -0.38 0.64
C ASP A 214 -21.64 0.85 1.37
N ALA A 215 -20.46 1.34 1.00
CA ALA A 215 -19.89 2.56 1.56
C ALA A 215 -20.72 3.81 1.22
N LEU A 216 -21.41 3.80 0.07
CA LEU A 216 -22.24 4.92 -0.41
C LEU A 216 -23.63 4.98 0.25
N ARG A 217 -24.05 3.96 0.99
CA ARG A 217 -25.37 3.93 1.67
C ARG A 217 -25.40 4.65 3.02
N PHE A 218 -24.26 5.17 3.47
CA PHE A 218 -24.10 5.81 4.78
C PHE A 218 -23.60 7.27 4.68
N PHE A 219 -23.66 7.88 3.49
CA PHE A 219 -23.41 9.29 3.25
C PHE A 219 -24.62 9.96 2.60
#